data_AF-A0A8T0F8L6-F1
#
_entry.id   AF-A0A8T0F8L6-F1
#
_cell.length_a   1.000
_cell.length_b   1.000
_cell.length_c   1.000
_cell.angle_alpha   90.00
_cell.angle_beta   90.00
_cell.angle_gamma   90.00
#
_symmetry.space_group_name_H-M   'P 1'
#
loop_
_entity.id
_entity.type
_entity.pdbx_description
1 polymer ?
#
loop_
_entity_poly.entity_id
_entity_poly.type
_entity_poly.pdbx_seq_one_letter_code
_entity_poly.pdbx_strand_id
1 'polypeptide(L)'
;MSDSVNSTPTTRRLEEQIRDIKLVKTLLRYVLHDYYPAINWKPYGIFHGDTDNSPCCVTIKSAIKLHLDTYGGDIHEFYDEDFTQKDGIGDRCHSEVLEYVKDDFEMKPFEFSKFLNYFCMSAEYAALSYLYGVKRAPLITLQILCTTMREMREYGIITEDFWNDFEKFCENFVQTERRRGFGRKDGNSNR
;
A
#
# COMPACT_ATOMS: atom_id res chain seq x y z
N MET A 1 26.59 -33.75 -11.88
CA MET A 1 25.61 -34.33 -10.94
C MET A 1 24.90 -33.17 -10.29
N SER A 2 23.58 -33.18 -10.39
CA SER A 2 22.67 -32.07 -10.07
C SER A 2 22.35 -32.01 -8.59
N ASP A 3 22.89 -31.03 -7.88
CA ASP A 3 22.52 -30.71 -6.50
C ASP A 3 21.20 -29.92 -6.49
N SER A 4 20.10 -30.64 -6.69
CA SER A 4 18.74 -30.16 -6.44
C SER A 4 18.44 -30.32 -4.95
N VAL A 5 18.85 -29.35 -4.14
CA VAL A 5 18.49 -29.30 -2.72
C VAL A 5 17.08 -28.74 -2.59
N ASN A 6 16.12 -29.65 -2.36
CA ASN A 6 14.75 -29.34 -1.94
C ASN A 6 14.78 -28.42 -0.71
N SER A 7 14.42 -27.15 -0.88
CA SER A 7 14.14 -26.25 0.25
C SER A 7 12.91 -26.77 1.00
N THR A 8 13.04 -26.91 2.32
CA THR A 8 11.93 -27.36 3.18
C THR A 8 10.78 -26.34 3.14
N PRO A 9 9.50 -26.79 3.24
CA PRO A 9 8.33 -25.89 3.16
C PRO A 9 8.37 -24.70 4.12
N THR A 10 8.97 -24.91 5.30
CA THR A 10 9.15 -23.89 6.34
C THR A 10 10.09 -22.77 5.92
N THR A 11 11.17 -23.09 5.20
CA THR A 11 12.16 -22.09 4.74
C THR A 11 11.56 -21.22 3.63
N ARG A 12 10.82 -21.82 2.70
CA ARG A 12 10.11 -21.10 1.62
C ARG A 12 9.07 -20.12 2.17
N ARG A 13 8.26 -20.54 3.14
CA ARG A 13 7.24 -19.68 3.79
C ARG A 13 7.88 -18.48 4.51
N LEU A 14 9.04 -18.66 5.13
CA LEU A 14 9.77 -17.58 5.78
C LEU A 14 10.34 -16.58 4.77
N GLU A 15 10.90 -17.06 3.65
CA GLU A 15 11.42 -16.22 2.58
C GLU A 15 10.32 -15.35 1.94
N GLU A 16 9.14 -15.92 1.72
CA GLU A 16 7.96 -15.21 1.22
C GLU A 16 7.49 -14.12 2.18
N GLN A 17 7.37 -14.43 3.47
CA GLN A 17 7.02 -13.44 4.49
C GLN A 17 8.04 -12.29 4.55
N ILE A 18 9.33 -12.60 4.44
CA ILE A 18 10.40 -11.58 4.38
C ILE A 18 10.24 -10.72 3.13
N ARG A 19 9.91 -11.31 1.97
CA ARG A 19 9.67 -10.59 0.72
C ARG A 19 8.46 -9.65 0.84
N ASP A 20 7.36 -10.12 1.41
CA ASP A 20 6.16 -9.30 1.64
C ASP A 20 6.48 -8.10 2.53
N ILE A 21 7.13 -8.34 3.67
CA ILE A 21 7.52 -7.26 4.60
C ILE A 21 8.41 -6.24 3.89
N LYS A 22 9.39 -6.67 3.09
CA LYS A 22 10.29 -5.78 2.35
C LYS A 22 9.55 -4.92 1.33
N LEU A 23 8.63 -5.50 0.57
CA LEU A 23 7.87 -4.79 -0.47
C LEU A 23 6.85 -3.84 0.15
N VAL A 24 6.01 -4.31 1.07
CA VAL A 24 5.02 -3.46 1.78
C VAL A 24 5.71 -2.29 2.46
N LYS A 25 6.81 -2.54 3.18
CA LYS A 25 7.62 -1.49 3.81
C LYS A 25 8.11 -0.45 2.80
N THR A 26 8.59 -0.89 1.64
CA THR A 26 9.12 -0.02 0.60
C THR A 26 8.04 0.85 -0.03
N LEU A 27 6.88 0.28 -0.31
CA LEU A 27 5.73 1.00 -0.86
C LEU A 27 5.15 1.99 0.15
N LEU A 28 5.07 1.61 1.43
CA LEU A 28 4.59 2.51 2.49
C LEU A 28 5.57 3.67 2.71
N ARG A 29 6.88 3.39 2.70
CA ARG A 29 7.92 4.42 2.74
C ARG A 29 7.80 5.37 1.56
N TYR A 30 7.52 4.86 0.35
CA TYR A 30 7.29 5.71 -0.82
C TYR A 30 6.13 6.71 -0.58
N VAL A 31 4.99 6.25 -0.07
CA VAL A 31 3.85 7.16 0.21
C VAL A 31 4.23 8.22 1.25
N LEU A 32 4.82 7.79 2.37
CA LEU A 32 5.13 8.67 3.50
C LEU A 32 6.26 9.67 3.22
N HIS A 33 7.21 9.33 2.35
CA HIS A 33 8.43 10.11 2.13
C HIS A 33 8.47 10.80 0.77
N ASP A 34 8.10 10.09 -0.29
CA ASP A 34 8.27 10.57 -1.67
C ASP A 34 6.98 11.19 -2.22
N TYR A 35 5.81 10.60 -1.92
CA TYR A 35 4.52 11.13 -2.36
C TYR A 35 4.04 12.30 -1.48
N TYR A 36 4.18 12.17 -0.16
CA TYR A 36 3.84 13.23 0.81
C TYR A 36 5.08 13.87 1.47
N PRO A 37 5.96 14.58 0.73
CA PRO A 37 7.17 15.15 1.31
C PRO A 37 6.89 16.21 2.39
N ALA A 38 5.72 16.86 2.32
CA ALA A 38 5.30 17.88 3.28
C ALA A 38 5.08 17.34 4.71
N ILE A 39 4.87 16.02 4.86
CA ILE A 39 4.70 15.39 6.19
C ILE A 39 6.01 15.41 6.98
N ASN A 40 7.16 15.58 6.30
CA ASN A 40 8.48 15.57 6.91
C ASN A 40 8.69 14.35 7.82
N TRP A 41 8.15 13.20 7.38
CA TRP A 41 8.31 11.95 8.09
C TRP A 41 9.78 11.53 8.10
N LYS A 42 10.31 11.17 9.26
CA LYS A 42 11.68 10.71 9.42
C LYS A 42 11.68 9.21 9.66
N PRO A 43 12.19 8.40 8.71
CA PRO A 43 12.24 6.95 8.87
C PRO A 43 13.06 6.55 10.11
N TYR A 44 12.51 5.64 10.91
CA TYR A 44 13.16 5.09 12.11
C TYR A 44 12.93 3.58 12.22
N GLY A 45 13.75 2.89 13.03
CA GLY A 45 13.64 1.45 13.26
C GLY A 45 13.69 0.64 11.97
N ILE A 46 12.69 -0.22 11.74
CA ILE A 46 12.61 -1.08 10.55
C ILE A 46 12.60 -0.30 9.22
N PHE A 47 12.14 0.96 9.25
CA PHE A 47 12.13 1.84 8.08
C PHE A 47 13.46 2.54 7.81
N HIS A 48 14.42 2.52 8.74
CA HIS A 48 15.73 3.16 8.58
C HIS A 48 16.62 2.42 7.57
N GLY A 49 16.48 1.08 7.48
CA GLY A 49 17.25 0.26 6.56
C GLY A 49 16.92 0.49 5.08
N ASP A 50 17.67 -0.18 4.22
CA ASP A 50 17.58 -0.04 2.77
C ASP A 50 16.16 -0.25 2.24
N THR A 51 15.80 0.57 1.26
CA THR A 51 14.60 0.43 0.43
C THR A 51 14.86 -0.62 -0.64
N ASP A 52 13.86 -1.45 -0.93
CA ASP A 52 13.93 -2.33 -2.07
C ASP A 52 13.83 -1.48 -3.35
N ASN A 53 14.94 -1.40 -4.09
CA ASN A 53 15.02 -0.67 -5.35
C ASN A 53 14.73 -1.56 -6.56
N SER A 54 14.10 -2.73 -6.37
CA SER A 54 13.76 -3.62 -7.48
C SER A 54 12.86 -2.93 -8.52
N PRO A 55 12.98 -3.29 -9.81
CA PRO A 55 12.13 -2.76 -10.87
C PRO A 55 10.63 -2.91 -10.60
N CYS A 56 10.24 -4.00 -9.91
CA CYS A 56 8.88 -4.28 -9.46
C CYS A 56 8.30 -3.10 -8.63
N CYS A 57 9.12 -2.49 -7.80
CA CYS A 57 8.72 -1.32 -7.01
C CYS A 57 8.41 -0.10 -7.88
N VAL A 58 9.04 0.11 -9.05
CA VAL A 58 8.85 1.33 -9.85
C VAL A 58 7.46 1.39 -10.48
N THR A 59 7.03 0.28 -11.07
CA THR A 59 5.70 0.15 -11.69
C THR A 59 4.60 0.29 -10.64
N ILE A 60 4.73 -0.40 -9.51
CA ILE A 60 3.75 -0.33 -8.42
C ILE A 60 3.70 1.08 -7.82
N LYS A 61 4.85 1.73 -7.57
CA LYS A 61 4.89 3.14 -7.12
C LYS A 61 4.19 4.08 -8.08
N SER A 62 4.33 3.86 -9.39
CA SER A 62 3.64 4.66 -10.42
C SER A 62 2.12 4.48 -10.36
N ALA A 63 1.65 3.25 -10.13
CA ALA A 63 0.23 2.97 -9.94
C ALA A 63 -0.31 3.60 -8.66
N ILE A 64 0.41 3.48 -7.53
CA ILE A 64 0.07 4.13 -6.27
C ILE A 64 -0.04 5.65 -6.45
N LYS A 65 0.97 6.27 -7.09
CA LYS A 65 0.94 7.71 -7.37
C LYS A 65 -0.32 8.10 -8.13
N LEU A 66 -0.62 7.39 -9.22
CA LEU A 66 -1.75 7.71 -10.07
C LEU A 66 -3.09 7.48 -9.36
N HIS A 67 -3.17 6.43 -8.54
CA HIS A 67 -4.34 6.15 -7.71
C HIS A 67 -4.56 7.27 -6.69
N LEU A 68 -3.53 7.66 -5.95
CA LEU A 68 -3.61 8.76 -4.98
C LEU A 68 -3.85 10.13 -5.65
N ASP A 69 -3.27 10.40 -6.82
CA ASP A 69 -3.54 11.63 -7.58
C ASP A 69 -5.02 11.71 -8.02
N THR A 70 -5.66 10.56 -8.23
CA THR A 70 -7.04 10.46 -8.76
C THR A 70 -8.09 10.39 -7.65
N TYR A 71 -7.81 9.62 -6.58
CA TYR A 71 -8.77 9.27 -5.53
C TYR A 71 -8.32 9.72 -4.13
N GLY A 72 -7.14 10.33 -3.98
CA GLY A 72 -6.62 10.77 -2.68
C GLY A 72 -7.50 11.82 -2.02
N GLY A 73 -8.21 12.65 -2.79
CA GLY A 73 -9.22 13.56 -2.27
C GLY A 73 -10.32 12.81 -1.51
N ASP A 74 -10.93 11.81 -2.14
CA ASP A 74 -11.98 10.99 -1.53
C ASP A 74 -11.45 10.23 -0.30
N ILE A 75 -10.20 9.72 -0.35
CA ILE A 75 -9.56 9.06 0.80
C ILE A 75 -9.35 10.04 1.96
N HIS A 76 -8.97 11.29 1.66
CA HIS A 76 -8.83 12.35 2.66
C HIS A 76 -10.18 12.73 3.29
N GLU A 77 -11.25 12.77 2.49
CA GLU A 77 -12.60 12.99 3.00
C GLU A 77 -13.01 11.89 3.98
N PHE A 78 -12.81 10.62 3.63
CA PHE A 78 -13.03 9.51 4.57
C PHE A 78 -12.21 9.66 5.86
N TYR A 79 -10.95 10.10 5.75
CA TYR A 79 -10.11 10.33 6.93
C TYR A 79 -10.68 11.42 7.84
N ASP A 80 -11.14 12.53 7.26
CA ASP A 80 -11.72 13.63 8.02
C ASP A 80 -13.06 13.22 8.68
N GLU A 81 -13.82 12.31 8.07
CA GLU A 81 -15.03 11.70 8.65
C GLU A 81 -14.69 10.75 9.81
N ASP A 82 -13.70 9.87 9.63
CA ASP A 82 -13.27 8.91 10.65
C ASP A 82 -12.59 9.61 11.84
N PHE A 83 -11.94 10.76 11.60
CA PHE A 83 -11.24 11.55 12.61
C PHE A 83 -11.70 13.02 12.67
N THR A 84 -12.96 13.21 13.03
CA THR A 84 -13.57 14.55 13.20
C THR A 84 -12.79 15.48 14.14
N GLN A 85 -12.02 14.96 15.11
CA GLN A 85 -11.16 15.72 16.00
C GLN A 85 -9.69 15.27 15.88
N LYS A 86 -8.91 16.03 15.11
CA LYS A 86 -7.50 15.75 14.79
C LYS A 86 -6.57 15.70 16.02
N ASP A 87 -6.89 16.44 17.07
CA ASP A 87 -6.07 16.52 18.29
C ASP A 87 -6.24 15.31 19.23
N GLY A 88 -7.19 14.41 18.94
CA GLY A 88 -7.51 13.24 19.76
C GLY A 88 -7.10 11.90 19.16
N ILE A 89 -6.45 11.90 17.99
CA ILE A 89 -6.08 10.65 17.30
C ILE A 89 -4.92 10.00 18.06
N GLY A 90 -5.16 8.81 18.58
CA GLY A 90 -4.14 7.98 19.23
C GLY A 90 -3.81 6.73 18.42
N ASP A 91 -2.73 6.04 18.80
CA ASP A 91 -2.31 4.75 18.23
C ASP A 91 -3.49 3.76 18.14
N ARG A 92 -4.34 3.73 19.18
CA ARG A 92 -5.51 2.85 19.25
C ARG A 92 -6.55 3.20 18.19
N CYS A 93 -6.95 4.47 18.08
CA CYS A 93 -7.96 4.89 17.10
C CYS A 93 -7.47 4.65 15.67
N HIS A 94 -6.19 4.94 15.39
CA HIS A 94 -5.57 4.63 14.09
C HIS A 94 -5.63 3.12 13.78
N SER A 95 -5.31 2.28 14.76
CA SER A 95 -5.40 0.82 14.60
C SER A 95 -6.83 0.36 14.36
N GLU A 96 -7.81 0.84 15.15
CA GLU A 96 -9.23 0.45 15.02
C GLU A 96 -9.78 0.78 13.63
N VAL A 97 -9.43 1.94 13.07
CA VAL A 97 -9.86 2.32 11.72
C VAL A 97 -9.17 1.46 10.65
N LEU A 98 -7.88 1.18 10.78
CA LEU A 98 -7.20 0.30 9.82
C LEU A 98 -7.71 -1.15 9.84
N GLU A 99 -8.11 -1.66 11.00
CA GLU A 99 -8.79 -2.96 11.09
C GLU A 99 -10.17 -2.90 10.41
N TYR A 100 -10.93 -1.81 10.58
CA TYR A 100 -12.18 -1.63 9.83
C TYR A 100 -11.97 -1.58 8.31
N VAL A 101 -10.95 -0.86 7.84
CA VAL A 101 -10.58 -0.80 6.42
C VAL A 101 -10.13 -2.17 5.89
N LYS A 102 -9.44 -2.97 6.72
CA LYS A 102 -9.09 -4.37 6.41
C LYS A 102 -10.36 -5.22 6.28
N ASP A 103 -11.29 -5.11 7.22
CA ASP A 103 -12.53 -5.87 7.21
C ASP A 103 -13.37 -5.57 5.94
N ASP A 104 -13.58 -4.31 5.55
CA ASP A 104 -14.31 -3.99 4.30
C ASP A 104 -13.63 -4.56 3.06
N PHE A 105 -12.29 -4.56 3.03
CA PHE A 105 -11.52 -5.18 1.95
C PHE A 105 -11.74 -6.70 1.91
N GLU A 106 -11.70 -7.38 3.06
CA GLU A 106 -11.83 -8.84 3.16
C GLU A 106 -13.27 -9.36 3.00
N MET A 107 -14.29 -8.51 3.19
CA MET A 107 -15.70 -8.86 2.98
C MET A 107 -16.05 -9.17 1.50
N LYS A 108 -15.22 -8.74 0.55
CA LYS A 108 -15.48 -8.86 -0.88
C LYS A 108 -14.51 -9.85 -1.53
N PRO A 109 -14.86 -10.47 -2.67
CA PRO A 109 -13.92 -11.28 -3.44
C PRO A 109 -12.65 -10.47 -3.78
N PHE A 110 -11.51 -11.13 -3.65
CA PHE A 110 -10.20 -10.53 -3.89
C PHE A 110 -10.07 -10.07 -5.34
N GLU A 111 -9.64 -8.81 -5.51
CA GLU A 111 -9.31 -8.19 -6.78
C GLU A 111 -8.09 -7.29 -6.58
N PHE A 112 -7.17 -7.25 -7.56
CA PHE A 112 -5.97 -6.41 -7.47
C PHE A 112 -6.29 -4.90 -7.37
N SER A 113 -7.39 -4.45 -7.99
CA SER A 113 -7.89 -3.07 -7.85
C SER A 113 -8.26 -2.74 -6.41
N LYS A 114 -8.95 -3.65 -5.74
CA LYS A 114 -9.32 -3.52 -4.32
C LYS A 114 -8.10 -3.55 -3.42
N PHE A 115 -7.12 -4.41 -3.72
CA PHE A 115 -5.85 -4.43 -2.98
C PHE A 115 -5.06 -3.13 -3.14
N LEU A 116 -4.97 -2.58 -4.36
CA LEU A 116 -4.33 -1.28 -4.59
C LEU A 116 -5.04 -0.18 -3.80
N ASN A 117 -6.37 -0.16 -3.81
CA ASN A 117 -7.15 0.82 -3.05
C ASN A 117 -6.94 0.66 -1.53
N TYR A 118 -7.05 -0.56 -1.01
CA TYR A 118 -6.81 -0.88 0.39
C TYR A 118 -5.42 -0.44 0.85
N PHE A 119 -4.38 -0.73 0.04
CA PHE A 119 -3.02 -0.29 0.32
C PHE A 119 -2.90 1.23 0.34
N CYS A 120 -3.43 1.92 -0.67
CA CYS A 120 -3.36 3.38 -0.78
C CYS A 120 -4.09 4.07 0.38
N MET A 121 -5.30 3.62 0.70
CA MET A 121 -6.08 4.12 1.84
C MET A 121 -5.31 3.92 3.15
N SER A 122 -4.79 2.71 3.40
CA SER A 122 -4.01 2.43 4.61
C SER A 122 -2.74 3.30 4.73
N ALA A 123 -2.05 3.52 3.61
CA ALA A 123 -0.83 4.31 3.56
C ALA A 123 -1.09 5.82 3.73
N GLU A 124 -2.17 6.32 3.15
CA GLU A 124 -2.61 7.70 3.31
C GLU A 124 -3.06 7.99 4.74
N TYR A 125 -3.83 7.08 5.36
CA TYR A 125 -4.17 7.15 6.78
C TYR A 125 -2.92 7.18 7.66
N ALA A 126 -1.92 6.36 7.35
CA ALA A 126 -0.65 6.39 8.07
C ALA A 126 0.03 7.76 7.99
N ALA A 127 -0.01 8.38 6.81
CA ALA A 127 0.57 9.68 6.53
C ALA A 127 -0.15 10.79 7.33
N LEU A 128 -1.48 10.84 7.22
CA LEU A 128 -2.31 11.83 7.90
C LEU A 128 -2.25 11.67 9.42
N SER A 129 -2.40 10.45 9.94
CA SER A 129 -2.28 10.19 11.38
C SER A 129 -0.91 10.59 11.92
N TYR A 130 0.18 10.35 11.17
CA TYR A 130 1.51 10.80 11.57
C TYR A 130 1.63 12.34 11.60
N LEU A 131 1.05 13.01 10.59
CA LEU A 131 0.99 14.47 10.50
C LEU A 131 0.27 15.07 11.72
N TYR A 132 -0.82 14.44 12.16
CA TYR A 132 -1.60 14.85 13.34
C TYR A 132 -1.08 14.31 14.69
N GLY A 133 0.11 13.70 14.71
CA GLY A 133 0.84 13.41 15.95
C GLY A 133 0.98 11.93 16.32
N VAL A 134 0.34 11.01 15.60
CA VAL A 134 0.45 9.55 15.84
C VAL A 134 1.76 9.03 15.27
N LYS A 135 2.86 9.22 16.00
CA LYS A 135 4.21 8.89 15.48
C LYS A 135 4.40 7.42 15.14
N ARG A 136 3.64 6.52 15.75
CA ARG A 136 3.66 5.07 15.47
C ARG A 136 2.76 4.62 14.32
N ALA A 137 1.95 5.52 13.74
CA ALA A 137 1.03 5.17 12.65
C ALA A 137 1.70 4.40 11.50
N PRO A 138 2.87 4.80 10.97
CA PRO A 138 3.56 4.02 9.93
C PRO A 138 3.89 2.58 10.33
N LEU A 139 4.29 2.35 11.59
CA LEU A 139 4.62 1.01 12.07
C LEU A 139 3.37 0.16 12.26
N ILE A 140 2.30 0.74 12.82
CA ILE A 140 1.01 0.05 13.01
C ILE A 140 0.44 -0.35 11.64
N THR A 141 0.44 0.58 10.68
CA THR A 141 -0.01 0.31 9.30
C THR A 141 0.81 -0.81 8.65
N LEU A 142 2.14 -0.81 8.81
CA LEU A 142 2.98 -1.88 8.29
C LEU A 142 2.62 -3.24 8.90
N GLN A 143 2.34 -3.29 10.21
CA GLN A 143 1.97 -4.52 10.90
C GLN A 143 0.64 -5.08 10.39
N ILE A 144 -0.36 -4.23 10.21
CA ILE A 144 -1.68 -4.62 9.67
C ILE A 144 -1.52 -5.12 8.23
N LEU A 145 -0.90 -4.35 7.34
CA LEU A 145 -0.69 -4.76 5.94
C LEU A 145 0.08 -6.09 5.82
N CYS A 146 1.13 -6.29 6.61
CA CYS A 146 1.89 -7.56 6.60
C CYS A 146 1.06 -8.73 7.16
N THR A 147 0.20 -8.46 8.15
CA THR A 147 -0.71 -9.47 8.73
C THR A 147 -1.75 -9.90 7.70
N THR A 148 -2.39 -8.93 7.03
CA THR A 148 -3.33 -9.19 5.92
C THR A 148 -2.67 -10.02 4.81
N MET A 149 -1.47 -9.64 4.37
CA MET A 149 -0.72 -10.40 3.35
C MET A 149 -0.46 -11.85 3.77
N ARG A 150 -0.04 -12.07 5.03
CA ARG A 150 0.19 -13.40 5.58
C ARG A 150 -1.11 -14.22 5.61
N GLU A 151 -2.19 -13.64 6.10
CA GLU A 151 -3.51 -14.29 6.19
C GLU A 151 -4.04 -14.68 4.81
N MET A 152 -3.95 -13.76 3.84
CA MET A 152 -4.36 -14.04 2.46
C MET A 152 -3.56 -15.20 1.83
N ARG A 153 -2.27 -15.34 2.15
CA ARG A 153 -1.47 -16.51 1.72
C ARG A 153 -1.93 -17.79 2.41
N GLU A 154 -2.13 -17.74 3.72
CA GLU A 154 -2.54 -18.89 4.52
C GLU A 154 -3.91 -19.44 4.12
N TYR A 155 -4.82 -18.55 3.72
CA TYR A 155 -6.14 -18.91 3.20
C TYR A 155 -6.14 -19.23 1.69
N GLY A 156 -4.99 -19.15 1.01
CA GLY A 156 -4.88 -19.43 -0.42
C GLY A 156 -5.56 -18.40 -1.33
N ILE A 157 -5.82 -17.20 -0.82
CA ILE A 157 -6.40 -16.07 -1.57
C ILE A 157 -5.37 -15.51 -2.56
N ILE A 158 -4.10 -15.49 -2.17
CA ILE A 158 -2.99 -15.03 -3.04
C ILE A 158 -1.91 -16.11 -3.19
N THR A 159 -1.31 -16.12 -4.38
CA THR A 159 -0.29 -17.09 -4.79
C THR A 159 1.11 -16.60 -4.43
N GLU A 160 2.10 -17.48 -4.54
CA GLU A 160 3.51 -17.14 -4.37
C GLU A 160 3.99 -16.06 -5.36
N ASP A 161 3.41 -16.05 -6.56
CA ASP A 161 3.69 -15.08 -7.63
C ASP A 161 2.91 -13.76 -7.49
N PHE A 162 2.18 -13.56 -6.39
CA PHE A 162 1.33 -12.40 -6.14
C PHE A 162 1.94 -11.06 -6.58
N TRP A 163 3.16 -10.76 -6.18
CA TRP A 163 3.79 -9.47 -6.48
C TRP A 163 4.07 -9.28 -7.98
N ASN A 164 4.41 -10.36 -8.69
CA ASN A 164 4.64 -10.32 -10.13
C ASN A 164 3.32 -10.08 -10.86
N ASP A 165 2.24 -10.72 -10.41
CA ASP A 165 0.91 -10.54 -11.02
C ASP A 165 0.30 -9.18 -10.67
N PHE A 166 0.54 -8.70 -9.45
CA PHE A 166 0.16 -7.36 -9.03
C PHE A 166 0.92 -6.27 -9.80
N GLU A 167 2.21 -6.48 -10.09
CA GLU A 167 2.99 -5.59 -10.95
C GLU A 167 2.39 -5.48 -12.36
N LYS A 168 2.06 -6.62 -13.00
CA LYS A 168 1.40 -6.64 -14.32
C LYS A 168 0.05 -5.91 -14.29
N PHE A 169 -0.73 -6.11 -13.22
CA PHE A 169 -1.95 -5.36 -13.01
C PHE A 169 -1.69 -3.85 -12.93
N CYS A 170 -0.71 -3.43 -12.11
CA CYS A 170 -0.32 -2.02 -11.95
C CYS A 170 0.13 -1.39 -13.28
N GLU A 171 0.89 -2.13 -14.09
CA GLU A 171 1.31 -1.67 -15.41
C GLU A 171 0.10 -1.38 -16.31
N ASN A 172 -0.83 -2.34 -16.41
CA ASN A 172 -2.05 -2.20 -17.21
C ASN A 172 -2.95 -1.06 -16.70
N PHE A 173 -3.05 -0.90 -15.38
CA PHE A 173 -3.77 0.20 -14.75
C PHE A 173 -3.18 1.55 -15.17
N VAL A 174 -1.87 1.74 -15.02
CA VAL A 174 -1.17 2.99 -15.39
C VAL A 174 -1.33 3.29 -16.88
N GLN A 175 -1.20 2.29 -17.74
CA GLN A 175 -1.39 2.48 -19.19
C GLN A 175 -2.84 2.89 -19.53
N THR A 176 -3.82 2.29 -18.88
CA THR A 176 -5.25 2.56 -19.12
C THR A 176 -5.62 3.97 -18.66
N GLU A 177 -5.22 4.36 -17.45
CA GLU A 177 -5.52 5.69 -16.90
C GLU A 177 -4.78 6.81 -17.64
N ARG A 178 -3.54 6.58 -18.10
CA ARG A 178 -2.87 7.53 -19.00
C ARG A 178 -3.66 7.76 -20.29
N ARG A 179 -4.17 6.69 -20.93
CA ARG A 179 -5.01 6.81 -22.13
C ARG A 179 -6.31 7.60 -21.86
N ARG A 180 -6.95 7.39 -20.70
CA ARG A 180 -8.14 8.14 -20.27
C ARG A 180 -7.83 9.62 -20.00
N GLY A 181 -6.68 9.91 -19.40
CA GLY A 181 -6.19 11.28 -19.16
C GLY A 181 -5.88 12.07 -20.44
N PHE A 182 -5.43 11.41 -21.50
CA PHE A 182 -5.25 12.05 -22.83
C PHE A 182 -6.60 12.41 -23.48
N GLY A 183 -7.66 11.61 -23.29
CA GLY A 183 -8.98 11.89 -23.85
C GLY A 183 -9.73 13.08 -23.22
N ARG A 184 -9.31 13.57 -22.05
CA ARG A 184 -9.92 14.74 -21.39
C ARG A 184 -9.33 16.09 -21.81
N LYS A 185 -8.18 16.12 -22.51
CA LYS A 185 -7.50 17.38 -22.89
C LYS A 185 -7.92 17.99 -24.24
N ASP A 186 -8.70 17.28 -25.05
CA ASP A 186 -9.12 17.78 -26.38
C ASP A 186 -10.55 18.37 -26.39
N GLY A 187 -11.20 18.48 -25.23
CA GLY A 187 -12.59 18.95 -25.12
C GLY A 187 -12.79 20.45 -24.85
N ASN A 188 -11.73 21.23 -24.65
CA ASN A 188 -11.86 22.66 -24.32
C ASN A 188 -10.95 23.53 -25.20
N SER A 189 -11.17 23.41 -26.51
CA SER A 189 -10.77 24.44 -27.48
C SER A 189 -12.01 24.82 -28.29
N ASN A 190 -12.86 25.64 -27.69
CA ASN A 190 -13.75 26.63 -28.34
C ASN A 190 -14.80 27.12 -27.34
N ARG A 191 -14.53 28.26 -26.71
CA ARG A 191 -15.42 29.43 -26.64
C ARG A 191 -14.76 30.58 -25.90
#